data_AF-A0A1X0J4V0-F1
#
_entry.id   AF-A0A1X0J4V0-F1
#
_cell.length_a   1.000
_cell.length_b   1.000
_cell.length_c   1.000
_cell.angle_alpha   90.00
_cell.angle_beta   90.00
_cell.angle_gamma   90.00
#
_symmetry.space_group_name_H-M   'P 1'
#
loop_
_entity.id
_entity.type
_entity.pdbx_description
1 polymer ?
#
loop_
_entity_poly.entity_id
_entity_poly.type
_entity_poly.pdbx_seq_one_letter_code
_entity_poly.pdbx_strand_id
1 'polypeptide(L)'
;MGETANSNGAGTGELRPHFNRVVLKLGGEMFGGGSVGLDPDVVAQVARQIAEVVRSGVQVAVVIGGGNFFRGAQLQQRGMERTRSDYMGMLGTVMNSLALQDFLEKEGIVTRVQTAITMGQVAEPYIPLRAVRHLEKGRVVIFGAGMGLPYFSTDTTAAQRALEIRADIVLMAKAVDGVFTADPREDPNAEMLTEISHREVLDRGLQVADATAFSLCMDNGMPILVFNLLTDGNIARAVAGEKIGTLVSG
;
A
#
# COMPACT_ATOMS: atom_id res chain seq x y z
N MET A 1 -19.85 1.61 -57.14
CA MET A 1 -18.42 1.90 -56.95
C MET A 1 -18.25 2.21 -55.47
N GLY A 2 -17.47 1.38 -54.77
CA GLY A 2 -17.36 1.43 -53.32
C GLY A 2 -16.39 2.50 -52.86
N GLU A 3 -16.72 3.13 -51.74
CA GLU A 3 -15.77 3.81 -50.87
C GLU A 3 -15.78 3.09 -49.53
N THR A 4 -14.70 2.37 -49.26
CA THR A 4 -14.36 1.78 -47.97
C THR A 4 -13.94 2.89 -47.01
N ALA A 5 -14.82 3.25 -46.08
CA ALA A 5 -14.44 4.03 -44.90
C ALA A 5 -13.69 3.11 -43.93
N ASN A 6 -12.37 3.26 -43.90
CA ASN A 6 -11.50 2.59 -42.94
C ASN A 6 -11.59 3.34 -41.60
N SER A 7 -12.48 2.90 -40.71
CA SER A 7 -12.52 3.37 -39.32
C SER A 7 -11.48 2.60 -38.51
N ASN A 8 -10.28 3.17 -38.39
CA ASN A 8 -9.29 2.72 -37.41
C ASN A 8 -9.90 2.85 -36.00
N GLY A 9 -10.24 1.71 -35.41
CA GLY A 9 -10.63 1.60 -34.01
C GLY A 9 -9.45 1.89 -33.11
N ALA A 10 -9.35 3.12 -32.64
CA ALA A 10 -8.62 3.42 -31.41
C ALA A 10 -9.48 2.88 -30.26
N GLY A 11 -9.04 1.79 -29.64
CA GLY A 11 -9.68 1.25 -28.44
C GLY A 11 -9.72 2.33 -27.37
N THR A 12 -10.91 2.81 -27.04
CA THR A 12 -11.16 3.61 -25.83
C THR A 12 -10.89 2.69 -24.65
N GLY A 13 -9.66 2.75 -24.10
CA GLY A 13 -9.30 1.96 -22.93
C GLY A 13 -10.21 2.32 -21.76
N GLU A 14 -11.14 1.43 -21.43
CA GLU A 14 -12.03 1.63 -20.28
C GLU A 14 -11.19 1.76 -19.01
N LEU A 15 -11.30 2.92 -18.36
CA LEU A 15 -10.72 3.18 -17.04
C LEU A 15 -11.57 2.48 -15.98
N ARG A 16 -10.91 2.03 -14.91
CA ARG A 16 -11.58 1.57 -13.68
C ARG A 16 -12.30 2.76 -13.01
N PRO A 17 -13.30 2.49 -12.13
CA PRO A 17 -13.92 3.55 -11.34
C PRO A 17 -12.88 4.37 -10.57
N HIS A 18 -13.07 5.69 -10.54
CA HIS A 18 -12.20 6.59 -9.81
C HIS A 18 -12.32 6.37 -8.29
N PHE A 19 -11.19 6.25 -7.59
CA PHE A 19 -11.16 6.07 -6.14
C PHE A 19 -11.05 7.42 -5.43
N ASN A 20 -11.91 7.67 -4.43
CA ASN A 20 -11.92 8.91 -3.66
C ASN A 20 -11.11 8.81 -2.38
N ARG A 21 -11.07 7.62 -1.76
CA ARG A 21 -10.31 7.35 -0.55
C ARG A 21 -9.54 6.04 -0.70
N VAL A 22 -8.23 6.10 -0.55
CA VAL A 22 -7.35 4.93 -0.74
C VAL A 22 -6.48 4.69 0.48
N VAL A 23 -6.19 3.42 0.76
CA VAL A 23 -5.09 3.03 1.66
C VAL A 23 -3.93 2.56 0.82
N LEU A 24 -2.82 3.30 0.84
CA LEU A 24 -1.56 2.91 0.23
C LEU A 24 -0.72 2.12 1.22
N LYS A 25 -0.51 0.84 0.95
CA LYS A 25 0.41 0.00 1.73
C LYS A 25 1.78 -0.02 1.07
N LEU A 26 2.78 0.41 1.81
CA LEU A 26 4.18 0.46 1.40
C LEU A 26 5.00 -0.60 2.17
N GLY A 27 5.78 -1.40 1.47
CA GLY A 27 6.84 -2.22 2.09
C GLY A 27 7.92 -1.34 2.72
N GLY A 28 8.36 -1.67 3.93
CA GLY A 28 9.38 -0.88 4.63
C GLY A 28 10.76 -1.04 4.01
N GLU A 29 11.04 -2.21 3.43
CA GLU A 29 12.29 -2.56 2.77
C GLU A 29 12.63 -1.59 1.63
N MET A 30 11.62 -1.05 0.95
CA MET A 30 11.80 -0.05 -0.11
C MET A 30 12.46 1.23 0.42
N PHE A 31 12.11 1.65 1.63
CA PHE A 31 12.67 2.85 2.25
C PHE A 31 14.14 2.69 2.65
N GLY A 32 14.71 1.48 2.64
CA GLY A 32 16.11 1.25 2.97
C GLY A 32 17.09 1.34 1.80
N GLY A 33 16.62 1.49 0.56
CA GLY A 33 17.49 1.53 -0.63
C GLY A 33 18.34 0.27 -0.81
N GLY A 34 17.90 -0.88 -0.27
CA GLY A 34 18.66 -2.14 -0.26
C GLY A 34 19.58 -2.33 0.96
N SER A 35 19.70 -1.34 1.84
CA SER A 35 20.49 -1.37 3.07
C SER A 35 19.64 -1.20 4.33
N VAL A 36 20.25 -1.40 5.51
CA VAL A 36 19.58 -1.08 6.79
C VAL A 36 19.61 0.43 6.98
N GLY A 37 18.45 1.03 7.20
CA GLY A 37 18.33 2.48 7.42
C GLY A 37 17.23 3.10 6.57
N LEU A 38 17.40 4.38 6.26
CA LEU A 38 16.45 5.18 5.50
C LEU A 38 17.19 5.85 4.33
N ASP A 39 16.70 5.62 3.12
CA ASP A 39 17.15 6.27 1.90
C ASP A 39 16.27 7.51 1.63
N PRO A 40 16.81 8.73 1.82
CA PRO A 40 16.03 9.95 1.66
C PRO A 40 15.53 10.18 0.23
N ASP A 41 16.23 9.67 -0.79
CA ASP A 41 15.85 9.87 -2.18
C ASP A 41 14.60 9.05 -2.52
N VAL A 42 14.53 7.81 -2.01
CA VAL A 42 13.34 6.95 -2.13
C VAL A 42 12.16 7.57 -1.38
N VAL A 43 12.35 8.03 -0.15
CA VAL A 43 11.28 8.68 0.63
C VAL A 43 10.78 9.93 -0.07
N ALA A 44 11.68 10.75 -0.64
CA ALA A 44 11.31 11.94 -1.40
C ALA A 44 10.52 11.60 -2.65
N GLN A 45 10.91 10.57 -3.40
CA GLN A 45 10.20 10.10 -4.58
C GLN A 45 8.77 9.65 -4.24
N VAL A 46 8.61 8.85 -3.19
CA VAL A 46 7.29 8.41 -2.71
C VAL A 46 6.44 9.59 -2.24
N ALA A 47 7.02 10.53 -1.49
CA ALA A 47 6.33 11.73 -1.04
C ALA A 47 5.81 12.58 -2.20
N ARG A 48 6.62 12.78 -3.25
CA ARG A 48 6.21 13.49 -4.48
C ARG A 48 5.02 12.82 -5.16
N GLN A 49 5.06 11.50 -5.34
CA GLN A 49 3.97 10.74 -5.97
C GLN A 49 2.68 10.80 -5.15
N ILE A 50 2.76 10.68 -3.82
CA ILE A 50 1.60 10.84 -2.95
C ILE A 50 1.05 12.27 -3.01
N ALA A 51 1.93 13.28 -3.02
CA ALA A 51 1.53 14.68 -3.10
C ALA A 51 0.78 15.01 -4.40
N GLU A 52 1.20 14.44 -5.53
CA GLU A 52 0.49 14.54 -6.81
C GLU A 52 -0.96 14.02 -6.69
N VAL A 53 -1.13 12.83 -6.10
CA VAL A 53 -2.45 12.23 -5.88
C VAL A 53 -3.33 13.05 -4.94
N VAL A 54 -2.77 13.55 -3.84
CA VAL A 54 -3.53 14.37 -2.89
C VAL A 54 -3.99 15.67 -3.53
N ARG A 55 -3.15 16.29 -4.37
CA ARG A 55 -3.47 17.51 -5.11
C ARG A 55 -4.58 17.30 -6.15
N SER A 56 -4.81 16.06 -6.62
CA SER A 56 -5.97 15.74 -7.47
C SER A 56 -7.29 15.59 -6.70
N GLY A 57 -7.26 15.72 -5.36
CA GLY A 57 -8.43 15.68 -4.49
C GLY A 57 -8.69 14.32 -3.84
N VAL A 58 -7.84 13.32 -4.08
CA VAL A 58 -7.98 11.99 -3.46
C VAL A 58 -7.53 12.01 -2.01
N GLN A 59 -8.29 11.33 -1.16
CA GLN A 59 -7.98 11.16 0.25
C GLN A 59 -7.04 9.96 0.43
N VAL A 60 -5.79 10.24 0.81
CA VAL A 60 -4.75 9.20 0.92
C VAL A 60 -4.44 8.90 2.39
N ALA A 61 -4.61 7.64 2.75
CA ALA A 61 -4.04 7.08 3.98
C ALA A 61 -2.90 6.13 3.65
N VAL A 62 -1.89 6.04 4.51
CA VAL A 62 -0.67 5.26 4.27
C VAL A 62 -0.42 4.29 5.43
N VAL A 63 -0.05 3.05 5.10
CA VAL A 63 0.51 2.07 6.04
C VAL A 63 1.89 1.67 5.54
N ILE A 64 2.91 1.76 6.39
CA ILE A 64 4.31 1.50 5.99
C ILE A 64 4.90 0.38 6.84
N GLY A 65 5.59 -0.57 6.21
CA GLY A 65 6.40 -1.59 6.88
C GLY A 65 7.61 -1.01 7.61
N GLY A 66 8.22 -1.79 8.51
CA GLY A 66 9.44 -1.41 9.26
C GLY A 66 10.69 -2.23 8.88
N GLY A 67 10.63 -3.01 7.79
CA GLY A 67 11.62 -4.02 7.44
C GLY A 67 13.02 -3.48 7.10
N ASN A 68 13.13 -2.20 6.73
CA ASN A 68 14.40 -1.51 6.51
C ASN A 68 15.22 -1.29 7.78
N PHE A 69 14.59 -1.12 8.94
CA PHE A 69 15.31 -1.01 10.21
C PHE A 69 15.52 -2.36 10.88
N PHE A 70 14.66 -3.33 10.57
CA PHE A 70 14.59 -4.55 11.34
C PHE A 70 14.22 -5.77 10.50
N ARG A 71 15.16 -6.70 10.34
CA ARG A 71 14.93 -7.99 9.68
C ARG A 71 14.52 -9.04 10.71
N GLY A 72 13.27 -9.00 11.15
CA GLY A 72 12.77 -9.81 12.28
C GLY A 72 13.03 -11.31 12.15
N ALA A 73 12.92 -11.88 10.94
CA ALA A 73 13.21 -13.28 10.68
C ALA A 73 14.68 -13.65 11.02
N GLN A 74 15.64 -12.77 10.74
CA GLN A 74 17.07 -13.02 11.01
C GLN A 74 17.37 -12.97 12.51
N LEU A 75 16.65 -12.14 13.27
CA LEU A 75 16.85 -12.00 14.71
C LEU A 75 16.15 -13.09 15.52
N GLN A 76 15.00 -13.57 15.04
CA GLN A 76 14.34 -14.75 15.61
C GLN A 76 15.20 -16.01 15.45
N GLN A 77 15.85 -16.19 14.29
CA GLN A 77 16.83 -17.27 14.09
C GLN A 77 18.01 -17.21 15.06
N ARG A 78 18.30 -16.02 15.63
CA ARG A 78 19.35 -15.80 16.63
C ARG A 78 18.83 -15.80 18.08
N GLY A 79 17.62 -16.30 18.32
CA GLY A 79 17.06 -16.51 19.66
C GLY A 79 16.26 -15.34 20.22
N MET A 80 15.94 -14.32 19.41
CA MET A 80 15.01 -13.26 19.85
C MET A 80 13.58 -13.79 19.89
N GLU A 81 12.89 -13.54 21.01
CA GLU A 81 11.48 -13.89 21.17
C GLU A 81 10.61 -13.07 20.19
N ARG A 82 9.60 -13.74 19.60
CA ARG A 82 8.79 -13.21 18.50
C ARG A 82 8.07 -11.91 18.86
N THR A 83 7.44 -11.85 20.03
CA THR A 83 6.70 -10.68 20.51
C THR A 83 7.59 -9.44 20.58
N ARG A 84 8.81 -9.57 21.13
CA ARG A 84 9.78 -8.46 21.14
C ARG A 84 10.21 -8.05 19.73
N SER A 85 10.43 -9.04 18.85
CA SER A 85 10.77 -8.82 17.45
C SER A 85 9.69 -7.99 16.73
N ASP A 86 8.42 -8.31 16.96
CA ASP A 86 7.30 -7.58 16.35
C ASP A 86 7.17 -6.14 16.90
N TYR A 87 7.39 -5.91 18.20
CA TYR A 87 7.44 -4.54 18.76
C TYR A 87 8.56 -3.70 18.16
N MET A 88 9.74 -4.27 17.94
CA MET A 88 10.83 -3.57 17.23
C MET A 88 10.43 -3.24 15.80
N GLY A 89 9.78 -4.16 15.10
CA GLY A 89 9.21 -3.92 13.77
C GLY A 89 8.19 -2.77 13.78
N MET A 90 7.28 -2.74 14.75
CA MET A 90 6.30 -1.67 14.93
C MET A 90 6.98 -0.31 15.16
N LEU A 91 8.04 -0.22 15.96
CA LEU A 91 8.81 1.02 16.10
C LEU A 91 9.46 1.46 14.78
N GLY A 92 9.96 0.51 13.98
CA GLY A 92 10.46 0.78 12.63
C GLY A 92 9.38 1.41 11.72
N THR A 93 8.13 0.96 11.80
CA THR A 93 7.02 1.59 11.05
C THR A 93 6.78 3.04 11.49
N VAL A 94 6.95 3.36 12.78
CA VAL A 94 6.81 4.72 13.29
C VAL A 94 7.93 5.60 12.76
N MET A 95 9.17 5.12 12.76
CA MET A 95 10.31 5.85 12.19
C MET A 95 10.08 6.19 10.71
N ASN A 96 9.64 5.22 9.91
CA ASN A 96 9.29 5.47 8.51
C ASN A 96 8.12 6.44 8.35
N SER A 97 7.13 6.40 9.25
CA SER A 97 5.98 7.30 9.22
C SER A 97 6.39 8.75 9.45
N LEU A 98 7.28 8.99 10.41
CA LEU A 98 7.83 10.32 10.69
C LEU A 98 8.68 10.84 9.53
N ALA A 99 9.51 9.98 8.94
CA ALA A 99 10.27 10.32 7.75
C ALA A 99 9.36 10.74 6.59
N LEU A 100 8.35 9.92 6.25
CA LEU A 100 7.43 10.26 5.18
C LEU A 100 6.63 11.54 5.48
N GLN A 101 6.24 11.76 6.73
CA GLN A 101 5.57 13.00 7.14
C GLN A 101 6.41 14.23 6.82
N ASP A 102 7.69 14.25 7.19
CA ASP A 102 8.59 15.39 6.95
C ASP A 102 8.72 15.69 5.45
N PHE A 103 8.89 14.67 4.61
CA PHE A 103 9.00 14.86 3.16
C PHE A 103 7.68 15.29 2.51
N LEU A 104 6.53 14.79 2.98
CA LEU A 104 5.22 15.28 2.53
C LEU A 104 4.96 16.73 2.93
N GLU A 105 5.39 17.14 4.13
CA GLU A 105 5.27 18.52 4.59
C GLU A 105 6.15 19.47 3.76
N LYS A 106 7.34 19.02 3.33
CA LYS A 106 8.19 19.75 2.36
C LYS A 106 7.54 19.89 0.98
N GLU A 107 6.71 18.93 0.58
CA GLU A 107 5.85 19.01 -0.61
C GLU A 107 4.59 19.88 -0.39
N GLY A 108 4.45 20.52 0.77
CA GLY A 108 3.30 21.36 1.12
C GLY A 108 2.03 20.58 1.47
N ILE A 109 2.14 19.27 1.71
CA ILE A 109 1.01 18.42 2.07
C ILE A 109 0.92 18.29 3.59
N VAL A 110 -0.16 18.83 4.16
CA VAL A 110 -0.43 18.71 5.59
C VAL A 110 -0.65 17.24 5.93
N THR A 111 0.19 16.70 6.80
CA THR A 111 0.22 15.26 7.09
C THR A 111 0.07 15.00 8.59
N ARG A 112 -0.53 13.86 8.97
CA ARG A 112 -0.69 13.45 10.36
C ARG A 112 -0.30 11.99 10.54
N VAL A 113 0.63 11.74 11.45
CA VAL A 113 0.96 10.39 11.89
C VAL A 113 0.06 10.00 13.07
N GLN A 114 -0.58 8.84 12.94
CA GLN A 114 -1.35 8.21 14.00
C GLN A 114 -0.76 6.85 14.34
N THR A 115 -0.67 6.53 15.64
CA THR A 115 0.00 5.31 16.12
C THR A 115 -0.94 4.41 16.90
N ALA A 116 -0.86 3.10 16.67
CA ALA A 116 -1.62 2.12 17.44
C ALA A 116 -1.09 1.95 18.87
N ILE A 117 0.23 2.12 19.06
CA ILE A 117 0.86 2.18 20.38
C ILE A 117 0.93 3.64 20.80
N THR A 118 0.32 3.98 21.94
CA THR A 118 0.26 5.38 22.40
C THR A 118 1.66 5.93 22.68
N MET A 119 2.02 7.01 21.99
CA MET A 119 3.28 7.74 22.16
C MET A 119 3.08 9.25 22.01
N GLY A 120 2.42 9.86 23.00
CA GLY A 120 1.88 11.21 22.88
C GLY A 120 2.87 12.35 22.58
N GLN A 121 4.18 12.15 22.81
CA GLN A 121 5.21 13.12 22.43
C GLN A 121 5.63 13.03 20.96
N VAL A 122 5.30 11.93 20.28
CA VAL A 122 5.81 11.60 18.94
C VAL A 122 4.70 11.68 17.91
N ALA A 123 3.52 11.12 18.19
CA ALA A 123 2.43 11.02 17.24
C ALA A 123 1.06 10.99 17.92
N GLU A 124 0.02 11.30 17.16
CA GLU A 124 -1.36 11.17 17.65
C GLU A 124 -1.68 9.68 17.93
N PRO A 125 -2.51 9.36 18.94
CA PRO A 125 -3.06 8.01 19.04
C PRO A 125 -4.03 7.76 17.87
N TYR A 126 -4.05 6.53 17.36
CA TYR A 126 -5.01 6.13 16.34
C TYR A 126 -6.44 6.18 16.86
N ILE A 127 -7.28 6.98 16.18
CA ILE A 127 -8.72 7.07 16.41
C ILE A 127 -9.38 7.12 15.03
N PRO A 128 -10.15 6.10 14.60
CA PRO A 128 -10.70 6.01 13.25
C PRO A 128 -11.44 7.28 12.80
N LEU A 129 -12.32 7.81 13.64
CA LEU A 129 -13.08 9.02 13.33
C LEU A 129 -12.20 10.26 13.19
N ARG A 130 -11.07 10.33 13.90
CA ARG A 130 -10.10 11.41 13.74
C ARG A 130 -9.34 11.29 12.43
N ALA A 131 -8.95 10.07 12.05
CA ALA A 131 -8.33 9.79 10.74
C ALA A 131 -9.25 10.25 9.60
N VAL A 132 -10.53 9.85 9.65
CA VAL A 132 -11.54 10.29 8.66
C VAL A 132 -11.65 11.82 8.59
N ARG A 133 -11.68 12.51 9.73
CA ARG A 133 -11.72 13.99 9.77
C ARG A 133 -10.47 14.66 9.22
N HIS A 134 -9.31 14.03 9.32
CA HIS A 134 -8.10 14.54 8.67
C HIS A 134 -8.17 14.34 7.16
N LEU A 135 -8.59 13.16 6.70
CA LEU A 135 -8.77 12.83 5.28
C LEU A 135 -9.78 13.76 4.59
N GLU A 136 -10.92 14.04 5.22
CA GLU A 136 -11.93 14.99 4.73
C GLU A 136 -11.40 16.43 4.55
N LYS A 137 -10.31 16.78 5.25
CA LYS A 137 -9.65 18.10 5.15
C LYS A 137 -8.52 18.12 4.11
N GLY A 138 -8.38 17.07 3.30
CA GLY A 138 -7.30 16.93 2.32
C GLY A 138 -5.93 16.66 2.94
N ARG A 139 -5.88 16.16 4.16
CA ARG A 139 -4.62 15.79 4.83
C ARG A 139 -4.27 14.34 4.53
N VAL A 140 -2.98 14.04 4.44
CA VAL A 140 -2.51 12.65 4.46
C VAL A 140 -2.52 12.12 5.88
N VAL A 141 -2.99 10.89 6.07
CA VAL A 141 -2.90 10.19 7.36
C VAL A 141 -1.97 9.00 7.22
N ILE A 142 -0.93 8.93 8.05
CA ILE A 142 0.02 7.81 8.06
C ILE A 142 -0.20 7.00 9.35
N PHE A 143 -0.42 5.70 9.22
CA PHE A 143 -0.61 4.79 10.34
C PHE A 143 0.72 4.11 10.70
N GLY A 144 1.25 4.47 11.87
CA GLY A 144 2.42 3.85 12.49
C GLY A 144 2.05 2.83 13.57
N ALA A 145 3.04 2.02 13.95
CA ALA A 145 2.95 0.94 14.93
C ALA A 145 1.96 -0.19 14.58
N GLY A 146 1.65 -0.39 13.30
CA GLY A 146 0.80 -1.49 12.83
C GLY A 146 -0.58 -1.52 13.53
N MET A 147 -0.97 -2.72 14.00
CA MET A 147 -2.15 -2.89 14.86
C MET A 147 -1.84 -2.74 16.36
N GLY A 148 -0.58 -2.49 16.73
CA GLY A 148 -0.15 -2.45 18.14
C GLY A 148 -0.05 -3.82 18.81
N LEU A 149 -0.27 -4.90 18.04
CA LEU A 149 -0.31 -6.27 18.50
C LEU A 149 0.74 -7.11 17.76
N PRO A 150 1.55 -7.91 18.45
CA PRO A 150 2.41 -8.92 17.83
C PRO A 150 1.64 -9.94 16.99
N TYR A 151 2.35 -10.73 16.17
CA TYR A 151 1.82 -11.74 15.25
C TYR A 151 1.03 -11.23 14.04
N PHE A 152 0.91 -9.92 13.89
CA PHE A 152 0.21 -9.30 12.76
C PHE A 152 1.14 -8.54 11.84
N SER A 153 0.83 -8.60 10.54
CA SER A 153 1.60 -7.92 9.51
C SER A 153 1.12 -6.48 9.28
N THR A 154 1.88 -5.74 8.48
CA THR A 154 1.42 -4.43 7.98
C THR A 154 0.38 -4.55 6.86
N ASP A 155 0.30 -5.68 6.16
CA ASP A 155 -0.77 -5.94 5.20
C ASP A 155 -2.10 -6.12 5.95
N THR A 156 -2.11 -6.86 7.07
CA THR A 156 -3.29 -7.00 7.92
C THR A 156 -3.72 -5.65 8.48
N THR A 157 -2.75 -4.82 8.88
CA THR A 157 -3.01 -3.45 9.31
C THR A 157 -3.65 -2.62 8.20
N ALA A 158 -3.14 -2.70 6.95
CA ALA A 158 -3.70 -1.96 5.82
C ALA A 158 -5.15 -2.36 5.53
N ALA A 159 -5.45 -3.65 5.52
CA ALA A 159 -6.81 -4.16 5.36
C ALA A 159 -7.74 -3.65 6.48
N GLN A 160 -7.33 -3.76 7.75
CA GLN A 160 -8.11 -3.26 8.88
C GLN A 160 -8.38 -1.75 8.76
N ARG A 161 -7.33 -0.95 8.53
CA ARG A 161 -7.45 0.51 8.46
C ARG A 161 -8.33 0.94 7.29
N ALA A 162 -8.24 0.27 6.15
CA ALA A 162 -9.10 0.52 5.00
C ALA A 162 -10.58 0.36 5.35
N LEU A 163 -10.94 -0.70 6.07
CA LEU A 163 -12.31 -0.92 6.52
C LEU A 163 -12.77 0.15 7.53
N GLU A 164 -11.93 0.46 8.53
CA GLU A 164 -12.27 1.42 9.58
C GLU A 164 -12.44 2.86 9.06
N ILE A 165 -11.63 3.26 8.07
CA ILE A 165 -11.76 4.57 7.43
C ILE A 165 -12.66 4.55 6.21
N ARG A 166 -13.28 3.42 5.86
CA ARG A 166 -14.13 3.26 4.67
C ARG A 166 -13.43 3.71 3.38
N ALA A 167 -12.23 3.20 3.16
CA ALA A 167 -11.53 3.38 1.90
C ALA A 167 -12.24 2.59 0.79
N ASP A 168 -12.07 3.05 -0.44
CA ASP A 168 -12.62 2.40 -1.62
C ASP A 168 -11.75 1.21 -2.07
N ILE A 169 -10.45 1.25 -1.75
CA ILE A 169 -9.47 0.24 -2.17
C ILE A 169 -8.22 0.22 -1.30
N VAL A 170 -7.58 -0.95 -1.19
CA VAL A 170 -6.21 -1.12 -0.70
C VAL A 170 -5.24 -1.19 -1.87
N LEU A 171 -4.35 -0.20 -1.98
CA LEU A 171 -3.28 -0.14 -2.97
C LEU A 171 -2.02 -0.80 -2.38
N MET A 172 -1.73 -2.01 -2.83
CA MET A 172 -0.59 -2.81 -2.39
C MET A 172 0.63 -2.55 -3.27
N ALA A 173 1.49 -1.64 -2.82
CA ALA A 173 2.68 -1.25 -3.55
C ALA A 173 3.79 -2.28 -3.33
N LYS A 174 4.19 -2.98 -4.41
CA LYS A 174 5.24 -4.01 -4.40
C LYS A 174 6.38 -3.65 -5.35
N ALA A 175 7.43 -4.48 -5.36
CA ALA A 175 8.53 -4.43 -6.33
C ALA A 175 8.27 -5.31 -7.56
N VAL A 176 7.03 -5.77 -7.76
CA VAL A 176 6.59 -6.58 -8.90
C VAL A 176 5.38 -5.90 -9.54
N ASP A 177 5.18 -6.11 -10.84
CA ASP A 177 4.15 -5.41 -11.63
C ASP A 177 2.73 -5.78 -11.25
N GLY A 178 2.50 -6.98 -10.71
CA GLY A 178 1.19 -7.45 -10.29
C GLY A 178 1.25 -8.87 -9.72
N VAL A 179 0.12 -9.56 -9.82
CA VAL A 179 -0.04 -10.98 -9.52
C VAL A 179 0.14 -11.76 -10.82
N PHE A 180 0.95 -12.81 -10.76
CA PHE A 180 1.25 -13.67 -11.90
C PHE A 180 0.59 -15.04 -11.73
N THR A 181 0.44 -15.77 -12.83
CA THR A 181 -0.09 -17.14 -12.84
C THR A 181 0.78 -18.12 -12.04
N ALA A 182 2.08 -17.85 -11.96
CA ALA A 182 3.11 -18.56 -11.19
C ALA A 182 4.21 -17.55 -10.76
N ASP A 183 5.20 -17.95 -9.95
CA ASP A 183 6.34 -17.07 -9.64
C ASP A 183 7.17 -16.84 -10.92
N PRO A 184 7.27 -15.60 -11.45
CA PRO A 184 7.99 -15.32 -12.68
C PRO A 184 9.51 -15.54 -12.58
N ARG A 185 10.04 -15.76 -11.36
CA ARG A 185 11.44 -16.13 -11.15
C ARG A 185 11.68 -17.63 -11.32
N GLU A 186 10.64 -18.44 -11.14
CA GLU A 186 10.70 -19.89 -11.20
C GLU A 186 10.09 -20.44 -12.50
N ASP A 187 9.05 -19.79 -13.02
CA ASP A 187 8.36 -20.16 -14.26
C ASP A 187 8.48 -19.06 -15.32
N PRO A 188 9.20 -19.29 -16.43
CA PRO A 188 9.32 -18.32 -17.52
C PRO A 188 8.02 -18.10 -18.30
N ASN A 189 7.00 -18.97 -18.13
CA ASN A 189 5.69 -18.81 -18.74
C ASN A 189 4.68 -18.11 -17.81
N ALA A 190 5.14 -17.57 -16.67
CA ALA A 190 4.28 -16.82 -15.77
C ALA A 190 3.72 -15.57 -16.46
N GLU A 191 2.40 -15.49 -16.56
CA GLU A 191 1.70 -14.35 -17.16
C GLU A 191 1.09 -13.47 -16.07
N MET A 192 1.18 -12.15 -16.25
CA MET A 192 0.56 -11.21 -15.32
C MET A 192 -0.96 -11.17 -15.52
N LEU A 193 -1.69 -11.32 -14.44
CA LEU A 193 -3.14 -11.18 -14.42
C LEU A 193 -3.50 -9.71 -14.30
N THR A 194 -4.48 -9.23 -15.06
CA THR A 194 -4.94 -7.83 -14.96
C THR A 194 -6.06 -7.66 -13.94
N GLU A 195 -6.91 -8.67 -13.82
CA GLU A 195 -8.03 -8.76 -12.88
C GLU A 195 -8.21 -10.20 -12.41
N ILE A 196 -8.58 -10.41 -11.15
CA ILE A 196 -8.84 -11.73 -10.56
C ILE A 196 -9.83 -11.59 -9.38
N SER A 197 -10.69 -12.59 -9.17
CA SER A 197 -11.59 -12.59 -8.01
C SER A 197 -10.88 -12.99 -6.72
N HIS A 198 -11.41 -12.61 -5.56
CA HIS A 198 -10.82 -13.04 -4.29
C HIS A 198 -10.83 -14.57 -4.15
N ARG A 199 -11.90 -15.20 -4.63
CA ARG A 199 -12.05 -16.66 -4.63
C ARG A 199 -11.04 -17.35 -5.53
N GLU A 200 -10.81 -16.83 -6.73
CA GLU A 200 -9.87 -17.44 -7.67
C GLU A 200 -8.42 -17.35 -7.15
N VAL A 201 -8.05 -16.26 -6.46
CA VAL A 201 -6.75 -16.16 -5.79
C VAL A 201 -6.55 -17.32 -4.79
N LEU A 202 -7.58 -17.66 -4.00
CA LEU A 202 -7.52 -18.78 -3.05
C LEU A 202 -7.46 -20.13 -3.76
N ASP A 203 -8.34 -20.35 -4.74
CA ASP A 203 -8.45 -21.61 -5.48
C ASP A 203 -7.13 -21.94 -6.21
N ARG A 204 -6.41 -20.91 -6.67
CA ARG A 204 -5.11 -21.03 -7.36
C ARG A 204 -3.90 -20.90 -6.43
N GLY A 205 -4.10 -20.63 -5.13
CA GLY A 205 -3.01 -20.49 -4.16
C GLY A 205 -2.08 -19.29 -4.41
N LEU A 206 -2.56 -18.24 -5.06
CA LEU A 206 -1.75 -17.07 -5.44
C LEU A 206 -1.46 -16.18 -4.23
N GLN A 207 -0.23 -15.66 -4.13
CA GLN A 207 0.24 -14.88 -2.97
C GLN A 207 0.05 -13.37 -3.18
N VAL A 208 -1.12 -12.85 -2.79
CA VAL A 208 -1.46 -11.42 -2.89
C VAL A 208 -1.02 -10.63 -1.65
N ALA A 209 -1.38 -11.12 -0.47
CA ALA A 209 -1.04 -10.58 0.85
C ALA A 209 -0.92 -11.76 1.83
N ASP A 210 -0.59 -11.51 3.10
CA ASP A 210 -0.74 -12.57 4.09
C ASP A 210 -2.21 -13.04 4.19
N ALA A 211 -2.40 -14.32 4.54
CA ALA A 211 -3.72 -14.96 4.54
C ALA A 211 -4.75 -14.22 5.41
N THR A 212 -4.34 -13.59 6.52
CA THR A 212 -5.24 -12.84 7.41
C THR A 212 -5.72 -11.56 6.74
N ALA A 213 -4.80 -10.79 6.16
CA ALA A 213 -5.14 -9.57 5.43
C ALA A 213 -6.04 -9.86 4.22
N PHE A 214 -5.70 -10.92 3.48
CA PHE A 214 -6.47 -11.33 2.31
C PHE A 214 -7.90 -11.75 2.68
N SER A 215 -8.06 -12.60 3.71
CA SER A 215 -9.37 -13.05 4.18
C SER A 215 -10.20 -11.87 4.67
N LEU A 216 -9.60 -10.94 5.43
CA LEU A 216 -10.29 -9.74 5.89
C LEU A 216 -10.82 -8.87 4.74
N CYS A 217 -10.03 -8.73 3.66
CA CYS A 217 -10.48 -8.02 2.47
C CYS A 217 -11.60 -8.76 1.74
N MET A 218 -11.46 -10.07 1.54
CA MET A 218 -12.46 -10.91 0.86
C MET A 218 -13.80 -10.89 1.59
N ASP A 219 -13.81 -11.12 2.91
CA ASP A 219 -15.04 -11.21 3.72
C ASP A 219 -15.83 -9.89 3.74
N ASN A 220 -15.15 -8.77 3.44
CA ASN A 220 -15.75 -7.44 3.44
C ASN A 220 -15.86 -6.84 2.02
N GLY A 221 -15.58 -7.61 0.98
CA GLY A 221 -15.61 -7.14 -0.42
C GLY A 221 -14.66 -5.97 -0.70
N MET A 222 -13.57 -5.82 0.07
CA MET A 222 -12.57 -4.76 -0.08
C MET A 222 -11.67 -5.08 -1.28
N PRO A 223 -11.66 -4.24 -2.33
CA PRO A 223 -10.77 -4.42 -3.46
C PRO A 223 -9.30 -4.24 -3.06
N ILE A 224 -8.42 -4.96 -3.74
CA ILE A 224 -6.97 -4.84 -3.58
C ILE A 224 -6.35 -4.62 -4.96
N LEU A 225 -5.54 -3.57 -5.12
CA LEU A 225 -4.76 -3.36 -6.34
C LEU A 225 -3.28 -3.62 -6.05
N VAL A 226 -2.71 -4.66 -6.66
CA VAL A 226 -1.27 -4.94 -6.58
C VAL A 226 -0.58 -4.30 -7.77
N PHE A 227 0.43 -3.47 -7.51
CA PHE A 227 1.15 -2.75 -8.57
C PHE A 227 2.60 -2.46 -8.17
N ASN A 228 3.44 -2.17 -9.17
CA ASN A 228 4.83 -1.80 -8.97
C ASN A 228 4.97 -0.33 -8.58
N LEU A 229 5.59 -0.06 -7.43
CA LEU A 229 5.85 1.30 -6.94
C LEU A 229 7.05 1.97 -7.62
N LEU A 230 8.01 1.18 -8.10
CA LEU A 230 9.30 1.68 -8.60
C LEU A 230 9.18 2.39 -9.94
N THR A 231 8.06 2.19 -10.65
CA THR A 231 7.74 2.93 -11.86
C THR A 231 7.15 4.29 -11.49
N ASP A 232 7.84 5.36 -11.85
CA ASP A 232 7.37 6.73 -11.62
C ASP A 232 5.95 6.96 -12.18
N GLY A 233 5.11 7.59 -11.37
CA GLY A 233 3.72 7.91 -11.70
C GLY A 233 2.73 6.77 -11.46
N ASN A 234 3.16 5.55 -11.12
CA ASN A 234 2.22 4.44 -10.96
C ASN A 234 1.21 4.64 -9.82
N ILE A 235 1.55 5.36 -8.74
CA ILE A 235 0.55 5.65 -7.69
C ILE A 235 -0.59 6.50 -8.27
N ALA A 236 -0.26 7.55 -9.03
CA ALA A 236 -1.25 8.42 -9.65
C ALA A 236 -2.11 7.66 -10.67
N ARG A 237 -1.47 6.83 -11.51
CA ARG A 237 -2.16 5.98 -12.49
C ARG A 237 -3.09 4.94 -11.83
N ALA A 238 -2.65 4.30 -10.75
CA ALA A 238 -3.47 3.37 -9.96
C ALA A 238 -4.73 4.06 -9.41
N VAL A 239 -4.58 5.26 -8.84
CA VAL A 239 -5.67 6.02 -8.25
C VAL A 239 -6.63 6.57 -9.31
N ALA A 240 -6.10 7.00 -10.46
CA ALA A 240 -6.88 7.47 -11.59
C ALA A 240 -7.68 6.34 -12.29
N GLY A 241 -7.50 5.09 -11.88
CA GLY A 241 -8.22 3.95 -12.42
C GLY A 241 -7.60 3.40 -13.70
N GLU A 242 -6.36 3.74 -14.04
CA GLU A 242 -5.68 3.08 -15.16
C GLU A 242 -5.51 1.57 -14.88
N LYS A 243 -5.57 0.77 -15.95
CA LYS A 243 -5.35 -0.68 -15.89
C LYS A 243 -3.88 -1.02 -15.70
N ILE A 244 -3.31 -0.60 -14.57
CA ILE A 244 -1.99 -1.02 -14.13
C ILE A 244 -2.12 -2.16 -13.11
N GLY A 245 -1.12 -3.03 -13.09
CA GLY A 245 -1.03 -4.19 -12.20
C GLY A 245 -2.27 -5.07 -12.19
N THR A 246 -2.55 -5.68 -11.04
CA THR A 246 -3.66 -6.64 -10.87
C THR A 246 -4.67 -6.13 -9.88
N LEU A 247 -5.92 -5.97 -10.33
CA LEU A 247 -7.05 -5.72 -9.44
C LEU A 247 -7.61 -7.05 -8.94
N VAL A 248 -7.64 -7.21 -7.62
CA VAL A 248 -8.35 -8.29 -6.93
C VAL A 248 -9.68 -7.75 -6.42
N SER A 249 -10.78 -8.25 -6.99
CA SER A 249 -12.13 -7.81 -6.66
C SER A 249 -13.16 -8.86 -7.04
N GLY A 250 -14.24 -8.97 -6.26
CA GLY A 250 -15.33 -9.92 -6.50
C GLY A 250 -15.23 -11.11 -5.57
#